data_AF-A0A2D2LXX9-F1
#
_entry.id   AF-A0A2D2LXX9-F1
#
_cell.length_a   1.000
_cell.length_b   1.000
_cell.length_c   1.000
_cell.angle_alpha   90.00
_cell.angle_beta   90.00
_cell.angle_gamma   90.00
#
_symmetry.space_group_name_H-M   'P 1'
#
loop_
_entity.id
_entity.type
_entity.pdbx_description
1 polymer ?
#
loop_
_entity_poly.entity_id
_entity_poly.type
_entity_poly.pdbx_seq_one_letter_code
_entity_poly.pdbx_strand_id
1 'polypeptide(L)' 'MAFVIDVFKRVIVGWKVSDYMDTQLVLDALNQALDARGRPSGVIHHSDKTRTAHRLPLIIIS' A
#
# COMPACT_ATOMS: atom_id res chain seq x y z
N MET A 1 0.78 2.25 -10.59
CA MET A 1 0.27 2.89 -9.35
C MET A 1 0.01 1.85 -8.27
N ALA A 2 0.14 2.23 -7.00
CA ALA A 2 -0.09 1.40 -5.82
C ALA A 2 -0.84 2.20 -4.76
N PHE A 3 -1.69 1.53 -3.97
CA PHE A 3 -2.48 2.14 -2.89
C PHE A 3 -2.34 1.33 -1.61
N VAL A 4 -2.33 2.03 -0.47
CA VAL A 4 -2.32 1.45 0.88
C VAL A 4 -3.56 1.92 1.62
N ILE A 5 -4.35 0.98 2.13
CA ILE A 5 -5.58 1.25 2.87
C ILE A 5 -5.42 0.83 4.33
N ASP A 6 -5.86 1.69 5.25
CA ASP A 6 -6.15 1.32 6.64
C ASP A 6 -7.58 0.75 6.68
N VAL A 7 -7.71 -0.56 6.91
CA VAL A 7 -9.02 -1.25 6.84
C VAL A 7 -9.91 -0.89 8.03
N PHE A 8 -9.33 -0.59 9.19
CA PHE A 8 -10.10 -0.18 10.36
C PHE A 8 -10.76 1.18 10.13
N LYS A 9 -10.00 2.13 9.57
CA LYS A 9 -10.49 3.50 9.30
C LYS A 9 -11.15 3.66 7.94
N ARG A 10 -11.01 2.68 7.03
CA ARG A 10 -11.50 2.71 5.63
C ARG A 10 -11.00 3.92 4.84
N VAL A 11 -9.74 4.30 5.06
CA VAL A 11 -9.10 5.44 4.39
C VAL A 11 -7.82 5.00 3.68
N ILE A 12 -7.50 5.67 2.56
CA ILE A 12 -6.21 5.54 1.90
C ILE A 12 -5.18 6.31 2.73
N VAL A 13 -4.15 5.63 3.18
CA VAL A 13 -3.07 6.20 4.00
C VAL A 13 -1.76 6.36 3.23
N GLY A 14 -1.63 5.73 2.06
CA GLY A 14 -0.48 5.89 1.17
C GLY A 14 -0.81 5.54 -0.27
N TRP A 15 -0.16 6.19 -1.22
CA TRP A 15 -0.34 5.94 -2.65
C TRP A 15 0.87 6.42 -3.45
N LYS A 16 1.18 5.72 -4.53
CA LYS A 16 2.22 6.14 -5.47
C LYS A 16 1.85 5.82 -6.90
N VAL A 17 2.38 6.62 -7.82
CA VAL A 17 2.26 6.43 -9.25
C VAL A 17 3.68 6.38 -9.81
N SER A 18 3.91 5.45 -10.73
CA SER A 18 5.16 5.26 -11.47
C SER A 18 4.80 4.68 -12.83
N ASP A 19 5.64 4.96 -13.81
CA ASP A 19 5.56 4.39 -15.17
C ASP A 19 5.89 2.89 -15.17
N TYR A 20 6.59 2.42 -14.13
CA TYR A 20 6.98 1.02 -13.95
C TYR A 20 6.29 0.40 -12.75
N MET A 21 5.87 -0.85 -12.89
CA MET A 21 5.33 -1.65 -11.80
C MET A 21 6.46 -2.46 -11.17
N ASP A 22 7.17 -1.84 -10.22
CA ASP A 22 8.30 -2.44 -9.51
C ASP A 22 8.08 -2.47 -8.00
N THR A 23 9.04 -3.03 -7.27
CA THR A 23 9.01 -3.11 -5.81
C THR A 23 9.13 -1.72 -5.17
N GLN A 24 9.82 -0.77 -5.82
CA GLN A 24 10.00 0.58 -5.27
C GLN A 24 8.67 1.32 -5.20
N LEU A 25 7.83 1.21 -6.23
CA LEU A 25 6.47 1.74 -6.23
C LEU A 25 5.65 1.29 -5.01
N VAL A 26 5.77 0.01 -4.63
CA VAL A 26 5.08 -0.59 -3.48
C VAL A 26 5.68 -0.08 -2.16
N LEU A 27 7.01 -0.06 -2.05
CA LEU A 27 7.72 0.41 -0.86
C LEU A 27 7.45 1.89 -0.58
N ASP A 28 7.41 2.73 -1.61
CA ASP A 28 7.16 4.16 -1.46
C ASP A 28 5.73 4.44 -0.97
N ALA A 29 4.73 3.68 -1.46
CA ALA A 29 3.36 3.79 -0.99
C ALA A 29 3.25 3.30 0.47
N LEU A 30 3.96 2.23 0.82
CA LEU A 30 4.01 1.69 2.19
C LEU A 30 4.68 2.66 3.17
N ASN A 31 5.83 3.24 2.80
CA ASN A 31 6.52 4.22 3.65
C ASN A 31 5.65 5.44 3.92
N GLN A 32 4.97 5.96 2.89
CA GLN A 32 4.02 7.05 3.07
C GLN A 32 2.90 6.69 4.07
N ALA A 33 2.38 5.47 4.00
CA ALA A 33 1.35 4.98 4.91
C ALA A 33 1.84 4.81 6.36
N LEU A 34 3.07 4.32 6.55
CA LEU A 34 3.68 4.21 7.88
C LEU A 34 3.87 5.58 8.50
N ASP A 35 4.39 6.54 7.73
CA ASP A 35 4.61 7.90 8.22
C ASP A 35 3.29 8.61 8.54
N ALA A 36 2.26 8.45 7.71
CA ALA A 36 0.92 8.99 7.95
C ALA A 36 0.26 8.43 9.24
N ARG A 37 0.69 7.24 9.70
CA ARG A 37 0.19 6.60 10.93
C ARG A 37 1.12 6.79 12.13
N GLY A 38 2.22 7.54 11.99
CA GLY A 38 3.19 7.73 13.08
C GLY A 38 4.08 6.52 13.34
N ARG A 39 4.38 5.73 12.31
CA ARG A 39 5.25 4.54 12.32
C ARG A 39 4.91 3.53 13.43
N PRO A 40 3.66 3.02 13.46
CA PRO A 40 3.23 2.06 14.47
C PRO A 40 4.02 0.75 14.39
N SER A 41 4.29 0.14 15.54
CA SER A 41 4.88 -1.19 15.64
C SER A 41 3.81 -2.28 15.66
N GLY A 42 4.16 -3.50 15.23
CA GLY A 42 3.28 -4.67 15.30
C GLY A 42 2.15 -4.72 14.25
N VAL A 43 2.21 -3.87 13.21
CA VAL A 43 1.22 -3.86 12.14
C VAL A 43 1.44 -4.97 11.13
N ILE A 44 0.35 -5.51 10.58
CA ILE A 44 0.38 -6.56 9.57
C ILE A 44 0.08 -5.95 8.21
N HIS A 45 0.96 -6.20 7.25
CA HIS A 45 0.81 -5.79 5.86
C HIS A 45 0.34 -6.98 5.01
N HIS A 46 -0.82 -6.85 4.39
CA HIS A 46 -1.32 -7.80 3.40
C HIS A 46 -1.24 -7.18 2.00
N SER A 47 -0.66 -7.90 1.05
CA SER A 47 -0.63 -7.49 -0.36
C SER A 47 -1.40 -8.50 -1.18
N ASP A 48 -2.52 -8.09 -1.75
CA ASP A 48 -3.27 -8.93 -2.68
C ASP A 48 -2.70 -8.79 -4.09
N LYS A 49 -2.10 -9.87 -4.59
CA LYS A 49 -1.70 -9.98 -6.00
C LYS A 49 -2.70 -10.85 -6.76
N THR A 50 -3.79 -10.25 -7.23
CA THR A 50 -4.71 -10.96 -8.15
C THR A 50 -4.04 -11.08 -9.53
N ARG A 51 -3.98 -12.31 -10.09
CA ARG A 51 -3.29 -12.63 -11.36
C ARG A 51 -4.06 -12.20 -12.61
N THR A 52 -4.57 -10.98 -12.64
CA THR A 52 -5.24 -10.39 -13.81
C THR A 52 -4.60 -9.02 -14.06
N ALA A 53 -4.02 -8.84 -15.24
CA ALA A 53 -3.20 -7.69 -15.63
C ALA A 53 -3.88 -6.31 -15.57
N HIS A 54 -5.12 -6.24 -15.07
CA HIS A 54 -5.95 -5.04 -15.00
C HIS A 54 -6.22 -4.53 -13.58
N ARG A 55 -5.69 -5.18 -12.53
CA ARG A 55 -5.89 -4.72 -11.15
C ARG A 55 -4.56 -4.46 -10.47
N LEU A 56 -4.43 -3.25 -9.95
CA LEU A 56 -3.19 -2.70 -9.40
C LEU A 56 -2.92 -3.31 -8.02
N PRO A 57 -1.65 -3.37 -7.59
CA PRO A 57 -1.31 -3.88 -6.26
C PRO A 57 -2.03 -3.04 -5.19
N LEU A 58 -2.92 -3.70 -4.46
CA LEU A 58 -3.58 -3.14 -3.29
C LEU A 58 -2.88 -3.67 -2.05
N ILE A 59 -2.44 -2.74 -1.21
CA ILE A 59 -1.81 -3.02 0.06
C ILE A 59 -2.79 -2.67 1.18
N ILE A 60 -2.92 -3.56 2.14
CA ILE A 60 -3.78 -3.42 3.30
C ILE A 60 -2.92 -3.46 4.55
N ILE A 61 -3.06 -2.47 5.43
CA ILE A 61 -2.44 -2.49 6.76
C ILE A 61 -3.53 -2.69 7.80
N SER A 62 -3.39 -3.73 8.63
CA SER A 62 -4.18 -4.00 9.84
C SER A 62 -3.34 -3.69 11.08
#